data_AF-A0A135U1K0-F1
#
_entry.id   AF-A0A135U1K0-F1
#
_cell.length_a   1.000
_cell.length_b   1.000
_cell.length_c   1.000
_cell.angle_alpha   90.00
_cell.angle_beta   90.00
_cell.angle_gamma   90.00
#
_symmetry.space_group_name_H-M   'P 1'
#
loop_
_entity.id
_entity.type
_entity.pdbx_description
1 polymer ?
#
loop_
_entity_poly.entity_id
_entity_poly.type
_entity_poly.pdbx_seq_one_letter_code
_entity_poly.pdbx_strand_id
1 'polypeptide(L)'
;MPTEAQIAGGHKANINNPNTSEESKQNSKKILDNEFNGGDVPKAGDDEQKNPGNVAGGLKATLKNPNVSDEAKESAKERLDNM
;
A
#
# COMPACT_ATOMS: atom_id res chain seq x y z
N MET A 1 -1.75 8.45 -14.82
CA MET A 1 -3.06 8.84 -14.27
C MET A 1 -3.08 8.35 -12.83
N PRO A 2 -3.47 9.18 -11.85
CA PRO A 2 -3.63 8.70 -10.47
C PRO A 2 -4.74 7.65 -10.41
N THR A 3 -4.58 6.69 -9.52
CA THR A 3 -5.56 5.61 -9.32
C THR A 3 -6.66 6.04 -8.37
N GLU A 4 -7.80 5.36 -8.40
CA GLU A 4 -8.94 5.65 -7.52
C GLU A 4 -8.53 5.57 -6.03
N ALA A 5 -7.67 4.61 -5.68
CA ALA A 5 -7.06 4.51 -4.35
C ALA A 5 -6.23 5.75 -3.95
N GLN A 6 -5.46 6.31 -4.90
CA GLN A 6 -4.67 7.52 -4.64
C GLN A 6 -5.57 8.74 -4.45
N ILE A 7 -6.63 8.86 -5.26
CA ILE A 7 -7.57 9.99 -5.18
C ILE A 7 -8.38 9.93 -3.87
N ALA A 8 -8.96 8.77 -3.54
CA ALA A 8 -9.67 8.56 -2.28
C ALA A 8 -8.77 8.77 -1.05
N GLY A 9 -7.51 8.33 -1.13
CA GLY A 9 -6.50 8.57 -0.11
C GLY A 9 -6.24 10.08 0.11
N GLY A 10 -6.16 10.86 -0.96
CA GLY A 10 -6.02 12.32 -0.90
C GLY A 10 -7.19 13.01 -0.20
N HIS A 11 -8.43 12.63 -0.53
CA HIS A 11 -9.62 13.16 0.15
C HIS A 11 -9.65 12.81 1.64
N LYS A 12 -9.27 11.58 2.00
CA LYS A 12 -9.15 11.15 3.41
C LYS A 12 -8.07 11.95 4.16
N ALA A 13 -6.93 12.23 3.51
CA ALA A 13 -5.88 13.08 4.07
C ALA A 13 -6.38 14.52 4.28
N ASN A 14 -7.14 15.06 3.34
CA ASN A 14 -7.71 16.41 3.45
C ASN A 14 -8.68 16.54 4.66
N ILE A 15 -9.48 15.50 4.92
CA ILE A 15 -10.39 15.46 6.08
C ILE A 15 -9.63 15.49 7.41
N ASN A 16 -8.50 14.80 7.50
CA ASN A 16 -7.70 14.70 8.72
C ASN A 16 -6.70 15.85 8.91
N ASN A 17 -6.49 16.68 7.89
CA ASN A 17 -5.54 17.78 7.96
C ASN A 17 -6.12 18.91 8.85
N PRO A 18 -5.44 19.29 9.95
CA PRO A 18 -5.92 20.37 10.81
C PRO A 18 -5.86 21.75 10.14
N ASN A 19 -5.07 21.90 9.07
CA ASN A 19 -4.87 23.18 8.36
C ASN A 19 -5.85 23.39 7.19
N THR A 20 -6.87 22.54 7.03
CA THR A 20 -7.85 22.66 5.94
C THR A 20 -9.17 23.23 6.45
N SER A 21 -9.89 23.95 5.58
CA SER A 21 -11.18 24.54 5.94
C SER A 21 -12.26 23.46 6.10
N GLU A 22 -13.24 23.72 6.97
CA GLU A 22 -14.36 22.81 7.19
C GLU A 22 -15.17 22.54 5.91
N GLU A 23 -15.34 23.56 5.07
CA GLU A 23 -15.99 23.42 3.75
C GLU A 23 -15.23 22.43 2.85
N SER A 24 -13.89 22.50 2.83
CA SER A 24 -13.05 21.59 2.06
C SER A 24 -13.15 20.15 2.56
N LYS A 25 -13.21 19.95 3.88
CA LYS A 25 -13.39 18.63 4.50
C LYS A 25 -14.76 18.04 4.17
N GLN A 26 -15.81 18.85 4.25
CA GLN A 26 -17.17 18.44 3.89
C GLN A 26 -17.28 18.04 2.42
N ASN A 27 -16.69 18.83 1.52
CA ASN A 27 -16.66 18.48 0.10
C ASN A 27 -15.90 17.17 -0.14
N SER A 28 -14.73 17.01 0.49
CA SER A 28 -13.96 15.76 0.39
C SER A 28 -14.72 14.55 0.91
N LYS A 29 -15.49 14.71 1.99
CA LYS A 29 -16.34 13.66 2.53
C LYS A 29 -17.45 13.27 1.55
N LYS A 30 -18.15 14.25 0.96
CA LYS A 30 -19.19 13.99 -0.06
C LYS A 30 -18.65 13.25 -1.27
N ILE A 31 -17.49 13.64 -1.78
CA ILE A 31 -16.83 12.96 -2.91
C ILE A 31 -16.47 11.53 -2.52
N LEU A 32 -15.93 11.33 -1.32
CA LEU A 32 -15.57 10.00 -0.83
C LEU A 32 -16.79 9.06 -0.75
N ASP A 33 -17.91 9.56 -0.21
CA ASP A 33 -19.16 8.80 -0.07
C ASP A 33 -19.82 8.52 -1.44
N ASN A 34 -19.89 9.52 -2.34
CA ASN A 34 -20.61 9.39 -3.61
C ASN A 34 -19.82 8.64 -4.70
N GLU A 35 -18.51 8.87 -4.79
CA GLU A 35 -17.67 8.42 -5.91
C GLU A 35 -16.73 7.27 -5.52
N PHE A 36 -16.34 7.17 -4.24
CA PHE A 36 -15.32 6.23 -3.78
C PHE A 36 -15.83 5.24 -2.74
N ASN A 37 -17.15 4.99 -2.68
CA ASN A 37 -17.77 4.02 -1.77
C ASN A 37 -17.38 4.23 -0.29
N GLY A 38 -17.35 5.48 0.17
CA GLY A 38 -16.91 5.84 1.52
C GLY A 38 -15.39 5.75 1.74
N GLY A 39 -14.62 5.62 0.65
CA GLY A 39 -13.17 5.43 0.67
C GLY A 39 -12.75 3.97 0.74
N ASP A 40 -13.69 3.04 0.50
CA ASP A 40 -13.44 1.62 0.29
C ASP A 40 -13.28 1.36 -1.21
N VAL A 41 -12.11 1.72 -1.71
CA VAL A 41 -11.73 1.59 -3.11
C VAL A 41 -10.75 0.44 -3.28
N PRO A 42 -10.82 -0.29 -4.40
CA PRO A 42 -9.86 -1.34 -4.70
C PRO A 42 -8.44 -0.77 -4.69
N LYS A 43 -7.55 -1.42 -3.94
CA LYS A 43 -6.18 -0.93 -3.76
C LYS A 43 -5.46 -1.00 -5.10
N ALA A 44 -4.86 0.12 -5.48
CA ALA A 44 -4.18 0.29 -6.76
C ALA A 44 -2.85 -0.48 -6.92
N GLY A 45 -2.67 -1.60 -6.25
CA GLY A 45 -1.42 -2.37 -6.29
C GLY A 45 -1.55 -3.81 -5.82
N ASP A 46 -2.77 -4.33 -5.74
CA ASP A 46 -3.01 -5.76 -5.48
C ASP A 46 -2.92 -6.59 -6.79
N ASP A 47 -3.13 -5.97 -7.96
CA ASP A 47 -2.99 -6.60 -9.29
C ASP A 47 -1.63 -6.36 -9.97
N GLU A 48 -0.78 -5.47 -9.46
CA GLU A 48 0.60 -5.38 -9.94
C GLU A 48 1.41 -6.53 -9.34
N GLN A 49 1.57 -7.61 -10.13
CA GLN A 49 2.58 -8.63 -9.92
C GLN A 49 3.89 -7.95 -9.49
N LYS A 50 4.26 -8.13 -8.22
CA LYS A 50 5.48 -7.54 -7.68
C LYS A 50 6.64 -7.90 -8.60
N ASN A 51 7.49 -6.93 -8.92
CA ASN A 51 8.64 -7.20 -9.77
C ASN A 51 9.45 -8.37 -9.16
N PRO A 52 9.59 -9.50 -9.85
CA PRO A 52 10.18 -10.71 -9.28
C PRO A 52 11.63 -10.46 -8.80
N GLY A 53 12.36 -9.58 -9.48
CA GLY A 53 13.70 -9.15 -9.06
C GLY A 53 13.72 -8.44 -7.72
N ASN A 54 12.72 -7.59 -7.43
CA ASN A 54 12.60 -6.92 -6.14
C ASN A 54 12.26 -7.90 -5.03
N VAL A 55 11.38 -8.87 -5.31
CA VAL A 55 11.01 -9.89 -4.31
C VAL A 55 12.20 -10.80 -4.03
N ALA A 56 12.89 -11.30 -5.06
CA ALA A 56 14.12 -12.09 -4.91
C ALA A 56 15.22 -11.32 -4.17
N GLY A 57 15.36 -10.01 -4.45
CA GLY A 57 16.28 -9.13 -3.74
C GLY A 57 15.96 -9.02 -2.24
N GLY A 58 14.69 -8.84 -1.90
CA GLY A 58 14.21 -8.81 -0.51
C GLY A 58 14.45 -10.13 0.22
N LEU A 59 14.15 -11.26 -0.41
CA LEU A 59 14.39 -12.60 0.16
C LEU A 59 15.90 -12.82 0.42
N LYS A 60 16.76 -12.43 -0.53
CA LYS A 60 18.24 -12.46 -0.33
C LYS A 60 18.70 -11.56 0.80
N ALA A 61 18.07 -10.40 0.99
CA ALA A 61 18.38 -9.51 2.10
C ALA A 61 18.03 -10.14 3.44
N THR A 62 16.88 -10.83 3.54
CA THR A 62 16.49 -11.62 4.72
C THR A 62 17.55 -12.68 5.04
N LEU A 63 18.04 -13.41 4.04
CA LEU A 63 19.08 -14.44 4.26
C LEU A 63 20.40 -13.88 4.82
N LYS A 64 20.77 -12.65 4.46
CA LYS A 64 22.02 -12.02 4.90
C LYS A 64 21.89 -11.25 6.22
N ASN A 65 20.67 -11.00 6.69
CA ASN A 65 20.46 -10.18 7.87
C ASN A 65 20.74 -10.99 9.15
N PRO A 66 21.69 -10.57 10.01
CA PRO A 66 21.94 -11.29 11.27
C PRO A 66 20.81 -11.12 12.30
N ASN A 67 19.94 -10.12 12.13
CA ASN A 67 18.86 -9.81 13.06
C ASN A 67 17.53 -10.53 12.76
N VAL A 68 17.48 -11.39 11.73
CA VAL A 68 16.29 -12.20 11.45
C VAL A 68 16.46 -13.61 12.00
N SER A 69 15.34 -14.22 12.40
CA SER A 69 15.32 -15.59 12.92
C SER A 69 15.70 -16.60 11.85
N ASP A 70 16.18 -17.77 12.27
CA ASP A 70 16.59 -18.82 11.34
C ASP A 70 15.40 -19.41 10.58
N GLU A 71 14.22 -19.50 11.20
CA GLU A 71 12.96 -19.86 10.54
C GLU A 71 12.59 -18.88 9.41
N ALA A 72 12.77 -17.57 9.64
CA ALA A 72 12.51 -16.56 8.62
C ALA A 72 13.51 -16.65 7.46
N LYS A 73 14.77 -17.03 7.74
CA LYS A 73 15.76 -17.30 6.69
C LYS A 73 15.41 -18.56 5.90
N GLU A 74 15.00 -19.63 6.56
CA GLU A 74 14.61 -20.88 5.89
C GLU A 74 13.41 -20.66 4.96
N SER A 75 12.36 -20.00 5.44
CA SER A 75 11.21 -19.62 4.61
C SER A 75 11.61 -18.71 3.44
N ALA A 76 12.50 -17.75 3.67
CA ALA A 76 13.00 -16.89 2.60
C ALA A 76 13.81 -17.65 1.55
N LYS A 77 14.56 -18.67 1.96
CA LYS A 77 15.32 -19.56 1.08
C LYS A 77 14.39 -20.41 0.23
N GLU A 78 13.40 -21.06 0.83
CA GLU A 78 12.41 -21.88 0.12
C GLU A 78 11.64 -21.05 -0.91
N ARG A 79 11.20 -19.85 -0.53
CA ARG A 79 10.52 -18.93 -1.47
C ARG A 79 11.39 -18.44 -2.61
N LEU A 80 12.70 -18.33 -2.39
CA LEU A 80 13.66 -17.94 -3.42
C LEU A 80 13.96 -19.10 -4.39
N ASP A 81 13.87 -20.34 -3.90
CA ASP A 81 14.04 -21.57 -4.70
C ASP A 81 12.81 -21.86 -5.57
N ASN A 82 11.61 -21.57 -5.05
CA ASN A 82 10.33 -21.74 -5.74
C ASN A 82 9.91 -20.54 -6.62
N MET A 83 10.81 -19.60 -6.87
CA MET A 83 10.58 -18.41 -7.71
C MET A 83 10.97 -18.65 -9.16
#